data_AF-A0A3A8QN12-F1
#
_entry.id   AF-A0A3A8QN12-F1
#
_cell.length_a   1.000
_cell.length_b   1.000
_cell.length_c   1.000
_cell.angle_alpha   90.00
_cell.angle_beta   90.00
_cell.angle_gamma   90.00
#
_symmetry.space_group_name_H-M   'P 1'
#
loop_
_entity.id
_entity.type
_entity.pdbx_description
1 polymer ?
#
loop_
_entity_poly.entity_id
_entity_poly.type
_entity_poly.pdbx_seq_one_letter_code
_entity_poly.pdbx_strand_id
1 'polypeptide(L)'
;MTPSNQTTQGAQGQQPQGAAGANANAANEEATRLRQRIADLEQEMETRDTRATERTQAVQSQVDTHEQRAYEAERARQQRLARIQSGGQWMLAADQAMEQGELGVDNALGIADEDFSVVRESASTYGQGTVVVQAERIRAQIAIARDAANRRDTYAARIALQNAGYMLQLARAASLEQSGTSNVLLNP
;
A
#
# COMPACT_ATOMS: atom_id res chain seq x y z
N MET A 1 41.89 32.28 83.98
CA MET A 1 43.33 32.39 83.73
C MET A 1 43.53 33.19 82.44
N THR A 2 44.04 34.41 82.54
CA THR A 2 44.66 35.14 81.41
C THR A 2 46.17 34.87 81.42
N PRO A 3 46.83 34.93 80.25
CA PRO A 3 47.58 36.13 79.84
C PRO A 3 47.10 36.59 78.45
N SER A 4 46.99 37.87 78.05
CA SER A 4 47.76 39.12 78.23
C SER A 4 49.08 39.21 77.43
N ASN A 5 49.14 40.29 76.63
CA ASN A 5 50.26 40.98 75.96
C ASN A 5 50.54 40.61 74.49
N GLN A 6 50.14 41.43 73.50
CA GLN A 6 50.70 42.74 73.08
C GLN A 6 52.18 42.62 72.70
N THR A 7 52.58 42.79 71.43
CA THR A 7 52.94 44.08 70.77
C THR A 7 53.60 43.72 69.42
N THR A 8 53.80 44.54 68.38
CA THR A 8 53.28 45.81 67.84
C THR A 8 54.02 45.98 66.50
N GLN A 9 53.29 46.39 65.46
CA GLN A 9 53.70 47.17 64.26
C GLN A 9 54.76 46.66 63.27
N GLY A 10 54.33 46.73 62.01
CA GLY A 10 55.16 46.84 60.82
C GLY A 10 54.28 46.92 59.58
N ALA A 11 53.61 48.06 59.38
CA ALA A 11 52.84 48.34 58.18
C ALA A 11 53.77 48.55 56.98
N GLN A 12 53.43 48.00 55.81
CA GLN A 12 53.25 48.71 54.53
C GLN A 12 53.26 47.75 53.35
N GLY A 13 52.31 47.97 52.43
CA GLY A 13 52.49 47.75 51.01
C GLY A 13 52.24 46.33 50.50
N GLN A 14 51.05 46.12 49.92
CA GLN A 14 50.83 45.83 48.50
C GLN A 14 49.51 45.06 48.36
N GLN A 15 48.51 45.67 47.70
CA GLN A 15 47.43 44.92 47.07
C GLN A 15 48.04 43.94 46.06
N PRO A 16 47.66 42.64 46.08
CA PRO A 16 47.62 41.85 44.86
C PRO A 16 46.25 42.07 44.23
N GLN A 17 46.15 43.14 43.45
CA GLN A 17 45.12 43.31 42.45
C GLN A 17 45.38 42.27 41.34
N GLY A 18 44.90 41.04 41.53
CA GLY A 18 45.16 39.93 40.59
C GLY A 18 44.12 38.81 40.58
N ALA A 19 43.34 38.62 41.66
CA ALA A 19 42.38 37.51 41.72
C ALA A 19 41.01 37.82 41.06
N ALA A 20 40.65 39.09 40.88
CA ALA A 20 39.37 39.46 40.27
C ALA A 20 39.37 39.38 38.73
N GLY A 21 40.54 39.51 38.09
CA GLY A 21 40.66 39.45 36.62
C GLY A 21 40.73 38.02 36.06
N ALA A 22 41.33 37.08 36.80
CA ALA A 22 41.43 35.67 36.38
C ALA A 22 40.08 34.94 36.46
N ASN A 23 39.26 35.20 37.48
CA ASN A 23 37.90 34.66 37.60
C ASN A 23 36.94 35.28 36.57
N ALA A 24 37.10 36.54 36.21
CA ALA A 24 36.28 37.19 35.17
C ALA A 24 36.61 36.65 33.76
N ASN A 25 37.88 36.36 33.47
CA ASN A 25 38.28 35.74 32.20
C ASN A 25 37.81 34.29 32.09
N ALA A 26 37.94 33.48 33.15
CA ALA A 26 37.43 32.11 33.17
C ALA A 26 35.89 32.06 33.05
N ALA A 27 35.16 32.95 33.74
CA ALA A 27 33.71 33.07 33.62
C ALA A 27 33.27 33.56 32.21
N ASN A 28 34.05 34.43 31.57
CA ASN A 28 33.78 34.86 30.19
C ASN A 28 34.05 33.76 29.17
N GLU A 29 35.09 32.94 29.36
CA GLU A 29 35.38 31.77 28.51
C GLU A 29 34.28 30.70 28.64
N GLU A 30 33.81 30.43 29.86
CA GLU A 30 32.68 29.52 30.10
C GLU A 30 31.37 30.07 29.51
N ALA A 31 31.09 31.37 29.66
CA ALA A 31 29.94 32.01 29.03
C ALA A 31 29.99 31.94 27.50
N THR A 32 31.18 32.05 26.90
CA THR A 32 31.37 31.93 25.45
C THR A 32 31.14 30.48 24.98
N ARG A 33 31.65 29.48 25.71
CA ARG A 33 31.38 28.06 25.44
C ARG A 33 29.90 27.70 25.56
N LEU A 34 29.22 28.22 26.58
CA LEU A 34 27.78 28.03 26.77
C LEU A 34 26.98 28.65 25.61
N ARG A 35 27.33 29.84 25.15
CA ARG A 35 26.69 30.46 23.97
C ARG A 35 26.92 29.64 22.71
N GLN A 36 28.13 29.14 22.48
CA GLN A 36 28.44 28.27 21.35
C GLN A 36 27.56 27.00 21.38
N ARG A 37 27.45 26.38 22.56
CA ARG A 37 26.66 25.16 22.74
C ARG A 37 25.16 25.39 22.60
N ILE A 38 24.66 26.56 22.97
CA ILE A 38 23.27 26.95 22.71
C ILE A 38 23.05 27.12 21.20
N ALA A 39 23.94 27.80 20.49
CA ALA A 39 23.84 27.96 19.03
C ALA A 39 23.89 26.60 18.30
N ASP A 40 24.77 25.69 18.72
CA ASP A 40 24.84 24.33 18.16
C ASP A 40 23.56 23.53 18.42
N LEU A 41 22.98 23.65 19.63
CA LEU A 41 21.72 23.00 19.99
C LEU A 41 20.51 23.58 19.24
N GLU A 42 20.47 24.90 19.05
CA GLU A 42 19.44 25.57 18.24
C GLU A 42 19.50 25.11 16.79
N GLN A 43 20.71 25.02 16.21
CA GLN A 43 20.91 24.51 14.85
C GLN A 43 20.56 23.03 14.72
N GLU A 44 20.89 22.20 15.71
CA GLU A 44 20.52 20.78 15.73
C GLU A 44 19.00 20.60 15.85
N MET A 45 18.33 21.41 16.69
CA MET A 45 16.88 21.43 16.83
C MET A 45 16.20 21.83 15.53
N GLU A 46 16.64 22.90 14.88
CA GLU A 46 16.10 23.36 13.59
C GLU A 46 16.29 22.31 12.48
N THR A 47 17.44 21.65 12.46
CA THR A 47 17.71 20.54 11.51
C THR A 47 16.79 19.34 11.77
N ARG A 48 16.56 19.00 13.04
CA ARG A 48 15.65 17.90 13.42
C ARG A 48 14.21 18.23 13.06
N ASP A 49 13.78 19.47 13.29
CA ASP A 49 12.41 19.91 13.00
C ASP A 49 12.14 19.95 11.48
N THR A 50 13.13 20.40 10.70
CA THR A 50 13.09 20.36 9.23
C THR A 50 12.95 18.91 8.74
N ARG A 51 13.79 17.99 9.23
CA ARG A 51 13.72 16.56 8.85
C ARG A 51 12.42 15.89 9.30
N ALA A 52 11.87 16.26 10.46
CA ALA A 52 10.59 15.75 10.93
C ALA A 52 9.44 16.21 10.04
N THR A 53 9.48 17.47 9.60
CA THR A 53 8.52 18.04 8.65
C THR A 53 8.59 17.36 7.30
N GLU A 54 9.79 17.19 6.73
CA GLU A 54 10.01 16.48 5.46
C GLU A 54 9.50 15.04 5.51
N ARG A 55 9.79 14.31 6.59
CA ARG A 55 9.29 12.93 6.78
C ARG A 55 7.78 12.88 6.89
N THR A 56 7.18 13.81 7.63
CA THR A 56 5.71 13.88 7.77
C THR A 56 5.06 14.14 6.42
N GLN A 57 5.60 15.07 5.62
CA GLN A 57 5.11 15.33 4.26
C GLN A 57 5.27 14.13 3.32
N ALA A 58 6.41 13.43 3.39
CA ALA A 58 6.65 12.23 2.59
C ALA A 58 5.68 11.09 2.95
N VAL A 59 5.46 10.85 4.25
CA VAL A 59 4.50 9.85 4.74
C VAL A 59 3.08 10.23 4.32
N GLN A 60 2.69 11.49 4.45
CA GLN A 60 1.35 11.93 4.02
C GLN A 60 1.13 11.68 2.52
N SER A 61 2.09 12.07 1.68
CA SER A 61 2.03 11.80 0.24
C SER A 61 1.95 10.31 -0.10
N GLN A 62 2.69 9.46 0.63
CA GLN A 62 2.60 8.01 0.49
C GLN A 62 1.20 7.49 0.86
N VAL A 63 0.66 7.93 2.00
CA VAL A 63 -0.68 7.54 2.46
C VAL A 63 -1.72 7.92 1.42
N ASP A 64 -1.73 9.16 0.93
CA ASP A 64 -2.68 9.63 -0.10
C ASP A 64 -2.58 8.77 -1.37
N THR A 65 -1.37 8.44 -1.81
CA THR A 65 -1.13 7.58 -2.98
C THR A 65 -1.59 6.13 -2.75
N HIS A 66 -1.48 5.63 -1.52
CA HIS A 66 -1.95 4.29 -1.16
C HIS A 66 -3.47 4.24 -1.06
N GLU A 67 -4.11 5.27 -0.51
CA GLU A 67 -5.57 5.39 -0.42
C GLU A 67 -6.19 5.42 -1.82
N GLN A 68 -5.64 6.23 -2.73
CA GLN A 68 -6.12 6.28 -4.11
C GLN A 68 -6.01 4.92 -4.81
N ARG A 69 -4.85 4.25 -4.69
CA ARG A 69 -4.64 2.92 -5.27
C ARG A 69 -5.58 1.87 -4.66
N ALA A 70 -5.83 1.94 -3.36
CA ALA A 70 -6.76 1.04 -2.68
C ALA A 70 -8.21 1.22 -3.20
N TYR A 71 -8.64 2.47 -3.37
CA TYR A 71 -9.96 2.78 -3.94
C TYR A 71 -10.10 2.25 -5.37
N GLU A 72 -9.11 2.48 -6.22
CA GLU A 72 -9.11 2.00 -7.60
C GLU A 72 -9.14 0.46 -7.67
N ALA A 73 -8.36 -0.22 -6.82
CA ALA A 73 -8.34 -1.67 -6.74
C ALA A 73 -9.69 -2.26 -6.30
N GLU A 74 -10.36 -1.64 -5.33
CA GLU A 74 -11.67 -2.09 -4.86
C GLU A 74 -12.76 -1.82 -5.90
N ARG A 75 -12.72 -0.67 -6.59
CA ARG A 75 -13.61 -0.40 -7.73
C ARG A 75 -13.44 -1.44 -8.83
N ALA A 76 -12.20 -1.78 -9.19
CA ALA A 76 -11.91 -2.80 -10.19
C ALA A 76 -12.39 -4.19 -9.74
N ARG A 77 -12.25 -4.52 -8.45
CA ARG A 77 -12.78 -5.76 -7.88
C ARG A 77 -14.30 -5.86 -8.01
N GLN A 78 -15.02 -4.80 -7.68
CA GLN A 78 -16.48 -4.74 -7.83
C GLN A 78 -16.89 -4.91 -9.30
N GLN A 79 -16.20 -4.24 -10.22
CA GLN A 79 -16.42 -4.40 -11.66
C GLN A 79 -16.15 -5.84 -12.11
N ARG A 80 -15.06 -6.49 -11.66
CA ARG A 80 -14.79 -7.90 -11.95
C ARG A 80 -15.92 -8.80 -11.46
N LEU A 81 -16.38 -8.62 -10.23
CA LEU A 81 -17.49 -9.41 -9.68
C LEU A 81 -18.79 -9.23 -10.49
N ALA A 82 -19.09 -8.01 -10.91
CA ALA A 82 -20.24 -7.73 -11.77
C ALA A 82 -20.11 -8.40 -13.15
N ARG A 83 -18.92 -8.37 -13.76
CA ARG A 83 -18.62 -9.04 -15.04
C ARG A 83 -18.70 -10.56 -14.92
N ILE A 84 -18.14 -11.15 -13.87
CA ILE A 84 -18.23 -12.58 -13.58
C ILE A 84 -19.70 -13.00 -13.45
N GLN A 85 -20.51 -12.20 -12.75
CA GLN A 85 -21.95 -12.46 -12.62
C GLN A 85 -22.68 -12.35 -13.97
N SER A 86 -22.42 -11.29 -14.74
CA SER A 86 -23.00 -11.08 -16.07
C SER A 86 -22.65 -12.22 -17.03
N GLY A 87 -21.37 -12.58 -17.16
CA GLY A 87 -20.95 -13.70 -18.00
C GLY A 87 -21.60 -15.02 -17.59
N GLY A 88 -21.75 -15.27 -16.29
CA GLY A 88 -22.48 -16.42 -15.78
C GLY A 88 -23.97 -16.44 -16.17
N GLN A 89 -24.63 -15.28 -16.17
CA GLN A 89 -26.03 -15.17 -16.60
C GLN A 89 -26.18 -15.47 -18.09
N TRP A 90 -25.27 -14.98 -18.93
CA TRP A 90 -25.27 -15.29 -20.36
C TRP A 90 -25.00 -16.76 -20.65
N MET A 91 -24.09 -17.39 -19.91
CA MET A 91 -23.86 -18.83 -19.99
C MET A 91 -25.09 -19.63 -19.57
N LEU A 92 -25.79 -19.21 -18.50
CA LEU A 92 -27.03 -19.85 -18.08
C LEU A 92 -28.14 -19.70 -19.13
N ALA A 93 -28.28 -18.51 -19.72
CA ALA A 93 -29.23 -18.28 -20.80
C ALA A 93 -28.92 -19.15 -22.02
N ALA A 94 -27.64 -19.32 -22.37
CA ALA A 94 -27.22 -20.25 -23.41
C ALA A 94 -27.56 -21.71 -23.08
N ASP A 95 -27.33 -22.16 -21.84
CA ASP A 95 -27.71 -23.51 -21.41
C ASP A 95 -29.22 -23.75 -21.53
N GLN A 96 -30.03 -22.79 -21.09
CA GLN A 96 -31.49 -22.84 -21.16
C GLN A 96 -32.01 -22.84 -22.60
N ALA A 97 -31.40 -22.05 -23.49
CA ALA A 97 -31.72 -22.05 -24.91
C ALA A 97 -31.43 -23.43 -25.54
N MET A 98 -30.26 -24.01 -25.25
CA MET A 98 -29.90 -25.36 -25.73
C MET A 98 -30.84 -26.44 -25.18
N GLU A 99 -31.30 -26.31 -23.94
CA GLU A 99 -32.29 -27.21 -23.34
C GLU A 99 -33.64 -27.15 -24.05
N GLN A 100 -34.02 -25.99 -24.59
CA GLN A 100 -35.22 -25.80 -25.40
C GLN A 100 -35.03 -26.22 -26.88
N GLY A 101 -33.84 -26.68 -27.25
CA GLY A 101 -33.49 -27.05 -28.62
C GLY A 101 -33.06 -25.88 -29.50
N GLU A 102 -32.86 -24.69 -28.93
CA GLU A 102 -32.34 -23.53 -29.64
C GLU A 102 -30.80 -23.55 -29.64
N LEU A 103 -30.21 -23.66 -30.84
CA LEU A 103 -28.76 -23.76 -31.01
C LEU A 103 -28.09 -22.41 -31.32
N GLY A 104 -28.88 -21.33 -31.46
CA GLY A 104 -28.42 -19.97 -31.75
C GLY A 104 -27.75 -19.26 -30.58
N VAL A 105 -26.94 -19.98 -29.80
CA VAL A 105 -26.34 -19.50 -28.54
C VAL A 105 -25.06 -18.69 -28.72
N ASP A 106 -24.56 -18.55 -29.96
CA ASP A 106 -23.33 -17.83 -30.29
C ASP A 106 -23.27 -16.42 -29.71
N ASN A 107 -24.39 -15.69 -29.73
CA ASN A 107 -24.43 -14.32 -29.22
C ASN A 107 -24.28 -14.30 -27.69
N ALA A 108 -25.04 -15.14 -26.97
CA ALA A 108 -24.95 -15.23 -25.52
C ALA A 108 -23.55 -15.69 -25.07
N LEU A 109 -23.00 -16.72 -25.72
CA LEU A 109 -21.64 -17.19 -25.45
C LEU A 109 -20.56 -16.16 -25.83
N GLY A 110 -20.78 -15.37 -26.88
CA GLY A 110 -19.89 -14.27 -27.26
C GLY A 110 -19.85 -13.15 -26.22
N ILE A 111 -21.02 -12.76 -25.69
CA ILE A 111 -21.08 -11.75 -24.62
C ILE A 111 -20.41 -12.27 -23.34
N ALA A 112 -20.61 -13.56 -23.01
CA ALA A 112 -19.92 -14.18 -21.88
C ALA A 112 -18.40 -14.17 -22.06
N ASP A 113 -17.87 -14.53 -23.24
CA ASP A 113 -16.43 -14.49 -23.51
C ASP A 113 -15.84 -13.09 -23.33
N GLU A 114 -16.54 -12.06 -23.83
CA GLU A 114 -16.13 -10.66 -23.69
C GLU A 114 -16.08 -10.23 -22.22
N ASP A 115 -17.10 -10.59 -21.42
CA ASP A 115 -17.10 -10.30 -19.99
C ASP A 115 -15.89 -10.94 -19.28
N PHE A 116 -15.53 -12.17 -19.63
CA PHE A 116 -14.35 -12.84 -19.06
C PHE A 116 -13.02 -12.32 -19.62
N SER A 117 -12.99 -11.78 -20.84
CA SER A 117 -11.85 -11.05 -21.38
C SER A 117 -11.55 -9.79 -20.53
N VAL A 118 -12.58 -9.02 -20.19
CA VAL A 118 -12.47 -7.84 -19.32
C VAL A 118 -12.03 -8.23 -17.90
N VAL A 119 -12.58 -9.33 -17.35
CA VAL A 119 -12.15 -9.86 -16.04
C VAL A 119 -10.66 -10.20 -16.05
N ARG A 120 -10.18 -10.86 -17.10
CA ARG A 120 -8.78 -11.22 -17.27
C ARG A 120 -7.87 -9.99 -17.31
N GLU A 121 -8.20 -9.00 -18.12
CA GLU A 121 -7.42 -7.77 -18.27
C GLU A 121 -7.34 -7.00 -16.94
N SER A 122 -8.48 -6.84 -16.27
CA SER A 122 -8.55 -6.23 -14.96
C SER A 122 -7.73 -7.02 -13.93
N ALA A 123 -7.88 -8.33 -13.85
CA ALA A 123 -7.14 -9.17 -12.91
C ALA A 123 -5.62 -9.11 -13.14
N SER A 124 -5.19 -9.08 -14.41
CA SER A 124 -3.79 -8.93 -14.79
C SER A 124 -3.21 -7.60 -14.30
N THR A 125 -3.96 -6.51 -14.46
CA THR A 125 -3.57 -5.16 -14.03
C THR A 125 -3.29 -5.09 -12.52
N TYR A 126 -4.06 -5.83 -11.72
CA TYR A 126 -3.95 -5.86 -10.25
C TYR A 126 -3.20 -7.09 -9.71
N GLY A 127 -2.48 -7.83 -10.56
CA GLY A 127 -1.65 -8.98 -10.14
C GLY A 127 -2.43 -10.18 -9.59
N GLN A 128 -3.71 -10.33 -9.94
CA GLN A 128 -4.58 -11.42 -9.47
C GLN A 128 -4.44 -12.66 -10.37
N GLY A 129 -3.27 -13.31 -10.35
CA GLY A 129 -2.94 -14.43 -11.24
C GLY A 129 -3.94 -15.59 -11.21
N THR A 130 -4.48 -15.93 -10.04
CA THR A 130 -5.52 -16.97 -9.91
C THR A 130 -6.78 -16.60 -10.69
N VAL A 131 -7.24 -15.35 -10.61
CA VAL A 131 -8.43 -14.87 -11.34
C VAL A 131 -8.17 -14.90 -12.85
N VAL A 132 -6.97 -14.51 -13.29
CA VAL A 132 -6.55 -14.59 -14.71
C VAL A 132 -6.66 -16.02 -15.23
N VAL A 133 -6.11 -17.00 -14.49
CA VAL A 133 -6.16 -18.41 -14.90
C VAL A 133 -7.59 -18.92 -14.98
N GLN A 134 -8.45 -18.61 -13.99
CA GLN A 134 -9.84 -19.06 -14.03
C GLN A 134 -10.62 -18.39 -15.17
N ALA A 135 -10.41 -17.09 -15.42
CA ALA A 135 -11.04 -16.40 -16.54
C ALA A 135 -10.66 -17.03 -17.89
N GLU A 136 -9.38 -17.31 -18.12
CA GLU A 136 -8.94 -17.97 -19.36
C GLU A 136 -9.52 -19.39 -19.52
N ARG A 137 -9.60 -20.16 -18.44
CA ARG A 137 -10.21 -21.50 -18.51
C ARG A 137 -11.70 -21.42 -18.81
N ILE A 138 -12.43 -20.45 -18.24
CA ILE A 138 -13.84 -20.23 -18.56
C ILE A 138 -14.01 -19.92 -20.04
N ARG A 139 -13.21 -19.00 -20.58
CA ARG A 139 -13.21 -18.66 -22.01
C ARG A 139 -12.94 -19.87 -22.91
N ALA A 140 -11.98 -20.71 -22.54
CA ALA A 140 -11.71 -21.95 -23.25
C ALA A 140 -12.94 -22.89 -23.25
N GLN A 141 -13.65 -23.02 -22.14
CA GLN A 141 -14.88 -23.82 -22.08
C GLN A 141 -16.04 -23.18 -22.86
N ILE A 142 -16.15 -21.86 -22.88
CA ILE A 142 -17.12 -21.15 -23.72
C ILE A 142 -16.85 -21.44 -25.20
N ALA A 143 -15.59 -21.43 -25.64
CA ALA A 143 -15.21 -21.79 -27.01
C ALA A 143 -15.57 -23.25 -27.33
N ILE A 144 -15.32 -24.19 -26.41
CA ILE A 144 -15.72 -25.60 -26.56
C ILE A 144 -17.25 -25.73 -26.66
N ALA A 145 -17.99 -25.03 -25.79
CA ALA A 145 -19.45 -25.05 -25.80
C ALA A 145 -20.02 -24.52 -27.12
N ARG A 146 -19.41 -23.45 -27.65
CA ARG A 146 -19.79 -22.84 -28.92
C ARG A 146 -19.54 -23.79 -30.10
N ASP A 147 -18.37 -24.42 -30.16
CA ASP A 147 -18.06 -25.40 -31.20
C ASP A 147 -19.00 -26.62 -31.13
N ALA A 148 -19.28 -27.13 -29.93
CA ALA A 148 -20.21 -28.24 -29.73
C ALA A 148 -21.64 -27.87 -30.16
N ALA A 149 -22.14 -26.68 -29.79
CA ALA A 149 -23.45 -26.19 -30.21
C ALA A 149 -23.55 -26.07 -31.74
N ASN A 150 -22.50 -25.57 -32.40
CA ASN A 150 -22.42 -25.50 -33.87
C ASN A 150 -22.45 -26.87 -34.54
N ARG A 151 -21.86 -27.89 -33.91
CA ARG A 151 -21.94 -29.29 -34.34
C ARG A 151 -23.24 -30.00 -33.93
N ARG A 152 -24.19 -29.28 -33.32
CA ARG A 152 -25.45 -29.79 -32.77
C ARG A 152 -25.26 -30.83 -31.66
N ASP A 153 -24.10 -30.84 -31.02
CA ASP A 153 -23.81 -31.68 -29.85
C ASP A 153 -24.16 -30.90 -28.57
N THR A 154 -25.46 -30.85 -28.28
CA THR A 154 -25.97 -30.15 -27.09
C THR A 154 -25.43 -30.74 -25.80
N TYR A 155 -25.25 -32.06 -25.74
CA TYR A 155 -24.72 -32.73 -24.56
C TYR A 155 -23.30 -32.25 -24.23
N ALA A 156 -22.40 -32.25 -25.22
CA ALA A 156 -21.04 -31.74 -25.01
C ALA A 156 -21.02 -30.25 -24.68
N ALA A 157 -21.89 -29.46 -25.32
CA ALA A 157 -21.99 -28.02 -25.05
C ALA A 157 -22.41 -27.73 -23.59
N ARG A 158 -23.42 -28.43 -23.08
CA ARG A 158 -23.90 -28.28 -21.70
C ARG A 158 -22.85 -28.73 -20.67
N ILE A 159 -22.09 -29.81 -20.94
CA ILE A 159 -20.97 -30.22 -20.09
C ILE A 159 -19.90 -29.12 -20.01
N ALA A 160 -19.53 -28.53 -21.15
CA ALA A 160 -18.57 -27.45 -21.17
C ALA A 160 -19.06 -26.24 -20.35
N LEU A 161 -20.34 -25.88 -20.46
CA LEU A 161 -20.93 -24.81 -19.63
C LEU A 161 -20.97 -25.16 -18.14
N GLN A 162 -21.22 -26.41 -17.77
CA GLN A 162 -21.16 -26.85 -16.38
C GLN A 162 -19.74 -26.73 -15.81
N ASN A 163 -18.73 -27.14 -16.57
CA ASN A 163 -17.32 -26.97 -16.19
C ASN A 163 -16.95 -25.49 -16.04
N ALA A 164 -17.43 -24.65 -16.96
CA ALA A 164 -17.27 -23.21 -16.89
C ALA A 164 -17.94 -22.62 -15.65
N GLY A 165 -19.12 -23.11 -15.25
CA GLY A 165 -19.81 -22.73 -14.03
C GLY A 165 -19.03 -23.05 -12.75
N TYR A 166 -18.37 -24.21 -12.69
CA TYR A 166 -17.47 -24.54 -11.59
C TYR A 166 -16.30 -23.54 -11.48
N MET A 167 -15.68 -23.19 -12.62
CA MET A 167 -14.59 -22.23 -12.65
C MET A 167 -15.04 -20.81 -12.35
N LEU A 168 -16.28 -20.45 -12.68
CA LEU A 168 -16.89 -19.18 -12.29
C LEU A 168 -16.94 -19.04 -10.77
N GLN A 169 -17.35 -20.08 -10.06
CA GLN A 169 -17.33 -20.09 -8.59
C GLN A 169 -15.91 -19.85 -8.05
N LEU A 170 -14.90 -20.50 -8.65
CA LEU A 170 -13.50 -20.30 -8.27
C LEU A 170 -12.99 -18.89 -8.60
N ALA A 171 -13.33 -18.35 -9.77
CA ALA A 171 -12.97 -16.99 -10.17
C ALA A 171 -13.59 -15.94 -9.22
N ARG A 172 -14.84 -16.17 -8.80
CA ARG A 172 -15.53 -15.31 -7.82
C ARG A 172 -14.85 -15.38 -6.46
N ALA A 173 -14.55 -16.57 -5.97
CA ALA A 173 -13.85 -16.75 -4.70
C ALA A 173 -12.47 -16.07 -4.72
N ALA A 174 -11.68 -16.28 -5.78
CA ALA A 174 -10.38 -15.64 -5.95
C ALA A 174 -10.47 -14.11 -6.09
N SER A 175 -11.55 -13.58 -6.69
CA SER A 175 -11.80 -12.13 -6.75
C SER A 175 -12.20 -11.54 -5.40
N LEU A 176 -12.69 -12.38 -4.47
CA LEU A 176 -12.99 -11.97 -3.10
C LEU A 176 -11.76 -12.03 -2.20
N GLU A 177 -10.67 -12.69 -2.59
CA GLU A 177 -9.42 -12.61 -1.84
C GLU A 177 -8.81 -11.21 -2.02
N GLN A 178 -8.50 -10.54 -0.90
CA GLN A 178 -7.94 -9.20 -0.93
C GLN A 178 -6.51 -9.29 -1.48
N SER A 179 -6.32 -8.77 -2.69
CA SER A 179 -4.99 -8.62 -3.29
C SER A 179 -4.23 -7.55 -2.52
N GLY A 180 -3.49 -7.94 -1.49
CA GLY A 180 -2.69 -6.99 -0.71
C GLY A 180 -2.15 -7.51 0.61
N THR A 181 -1.13 -8.38 0.57
CA THR A 181 -0.16 -8.48 1.68
C THR A 181 1.26 -8.78 1.22
N SER A 182 1.46 -9.44 0.08
CA SER A 182 2.78 -10.07 -0.17
C SER A 182 3.85 -9.20 -0.86
N ASN A 183 3.52 -8.00 -1.38
CA ASN A 183 4.49 -7.23 -2.19
C ASN A 183 4.72 -5.77 -1.76
N VAL A 184 4.02 -5.28 -0.74
CA VAL A 184 4.18 -3.89 -0.25
C VAL A 184 5.39 -3.76 0.71
N LEU A 185 5.84 -4.86 1.32
CA LEU A 185 7.00 -4.87 2.22
C LEU A 185 8.36 -4.94 1.50
N LEU A 186 8.39 -5.08 0.17
CA LEU A 186 9.61 -5.34 -0.61
C LEU A 186 10.11 -4.15 -1.42
N ASN A 187 9.49 -2.98 -1.32
CA ASN A 187 10.05 -1.76 -1.89
C ASN A 187 9.85 -0.58 -0.93
N PRO A 188 10.83 -0.29 -0.05
CA PRO A 188 10.83 0.89 0.82
C PRO A 188 10.99 2.20 0.02
#